data_AF-A0A090W2M2-F1
#
_entry.id   AF-A0A090W2M2-F1
#
_cell.length_a   1.000
_cell.length_b   1.000
_cell.length_c   1.000
_cell.angle_alpha   90.00
_cell.angle_beta   90.00
_cell.angle_gamma   90.00
#
_symmetry.space_group_name_H-M   'P 1'
#
loop_
_entity.id
_entity.type
_entity.pdbx_description
1 polymer ?
#
loop_
_entity_poly.entity_id
_entity_poly.type
_entity_poly.pdbx_seq_one_letter_code
_entity_poly.pdbx_strand_id
1 'polypeptide(L)'
;MYLDINSSILDFETSLNTMGFLDLKQERILSIEKPGEGNMNVVLRIRTNTRSFIVKQSRPFVQKYQDITAPIERIDVEFQFYKAITNKAIAPHIPKILAYNADNYLLILEDLGDCKICRISMKIEQCTARNCMNL
;
A
#
# COMPACT_ATOMS: atom_id res chain seq x y z
N MET A 1 6.28 2.39 -14.83
CA MET A 1 5.63 1.08 -15.12
C MET A 1 4.45 0.90 -14.18
N TYR A 2 3.30 0.37 -14.65
CA TYR A 2 2.17 0.08 -13.76
C TYR A 2 2.26 -1.36 -13.24
N LEU A 3 2.34 -1.51 -11.93
CA LEU A 3 2.31 -2.80 -11.25
C LEU A 3 0.86 -3.27 -11.10
N ASP A 4 0.62 -4.55 -11.32
CA ASP A 4 -0.70 -5.18 -11.20
C ASP A 4 -0.55 -6.58 -10.57
N ILE A 5 -1.67 -7.20 -10.18
CA ILE A 5 -1.66 -8.55 -9.60
C ILE A 5 -1.12 -9.60 -10.59
N ASN A 6 -1.26 -9.32 -11.89
CA ASN A 6 -0.79 -10.20 -12.95
C ASN A 6 0.65 -9.88 -13.41
N SER A 7 1.28 -8.83 -12.86
CA SER A 7 2.69 -8.54 -13.14
C SER A 7 3.58 -9.62 -12.53
N SER A 8 4.72 -9.90 -13.16
CA SER A 8 5.62 -10.94 -12.67
C SER A 8 6.32 -10.50 -11.39
N ILE A 9 6.73 -11.45 -10.54
CA ILE A 9 7.53 -11.15 -9.35
C ILE A 9 8.80 -10.36 -9.73
N LEU A 10 9.43 -10.67 -10.85
CA LEU A 10 10.62 -9.99 -11.34
C LEU A 10 10.36 -8.50 -11.63
N ASP A 11 9.17 -8.15 -12.12
CA ASP A 11 8.78 -6.74 -12.35
C ASP A 11 8.71 -5.96 -11.04
N PHE A 12 8.17 -6.58 -9.99
CA PHE A 12 8.14 -5.99 -8.65
C PHE A 12 9.55 -5.88 -8.07
N GLU A 13 10.34 -6.95 -8.11
CA GLU A 13 11.71 -6.98 -7.61
C GLU A 13 12.57 -5.91 -8.28
N THR A 14 12.49 -5.79 -9.61
CA THR A 14 13.21 -4.78 -10.38
C THR A 14 12.78 -3.36 -9.99
N SER A 15 11.47 -3.11 -9.94
CA SER A 15 10.93 -1.78 -9.62
C SER A 15 11.28 -1.35 -8.19
N LEU A 16 11.08 -2.25 -7.21
CA LEU A 16 11.34 -1.99 -5.80
C LEU A 16 12.84 -1.90 -5.48
N ASN A 17 13.69 -2.65 -6.20
CA ASN A 17 15.13 -2.52 -6.08
C ASN A 17 15.65 -1.22 -6.72
N THR A 18 15.12 -0.82 -7.88
CA THR A 18 15.50 0.43 -8.55
C THR A 18 15.18 1.66 -7.69
N MET A 19 14.09 1.64 -6.93
CA MET A 19 13.77 2.70 -5.95
C MET A 19 14.55 2.58 -4.63
N GLY A 20 15.44 1.59 -4.49
CA GLY A 20 16.23 1.36 -3.27
C GLY A 20 15.44 0.84 -2.07
N PHE A 21 14.22 0.32 -2.27
CA PHE A 21 13.37 -0.16 -1.18
C PHE A 21 13.60 -1.63 -0.82
N LEU A 22 13.90 -2.46 -1.82
CA LEU A 22 14.11 -3.90 -1.69
C LEU A 22 15.57 -4.24 -1.99
N ASP A 23 16.27 -4.89 -1.05
CA ASP A 23 17.62 -5.42 -1.29
C ASP A 23 17.54 -6.89 -1.70
N LEU A 24 17.73 -7.15 -3.01
CA LEU A 24 17.63 -8.49 -3.61
C LEU A 24 18.68 -9.48 -3.09
N LYS A 25 19.72 -9.02 -2.37
CA LYS A 25 20.69 -9.92 -1.73
C LYS A 25 20.12 -10.61 -0.49
N GLN A 26 19.13 -10.00 0.16
CA GLN A 26 18.63 -10.43 1.47
C GLN A 26 17.12 -10.68 1.48
N GLU A 27 16.39 -9.99 0.60
CA GLU A 27 14.94 -10.00 0.56
C GLU A 27 14.44 -10.43 -0.83
N ARG A 28 13.55 -11.43 -0.86
CA ARG A 28 12.90 -11.94 -2.06
C ARG A 28 11.38 -11.95 -1.89
N ILE A 29 10.65 -11.71 -2.95
CA ILE A 29 9.19 -11.74 -2.91
C ILE A 29 8.70 -13.19 -2.97
N LEU A 30 7.84 -13.57 -2.02
CA LEU A 30 7.23 -14.90 -1.95
C LEU A 30 5.82 -14.91 -2.55
N SER A 31 5.05 -13.84 -2.33
CA SER A 31 3.71 -13.71 -2.89
C SER A 31 3.26 -12.27 -3.06
N ILE A 32 2.30 -12.10 -3.96
CA ILE A 32 1.63 -10.84 -4.28
C ILE A 32 0.13 -11.14 -4.22
N GLU A 33 -0.62 -10.36 -3.45
CA GLU A 33 -2.06 -10.57 -3.29
C GLU A 33 -2.82 -9.25 -3.22
N LYS A 34 -4.12 -9.31 -3.49
CA LYS A 34 -5.03 -8.18 -3.26
C LYS A 34 -5.56 -8.28 -1.82
N PRO A 35 -5.23 -7.33 -0.92
CA PRO A 35 -5.71 -7.36 0.47
C PRO A 35 -7.19 -6.94 0.61
N GLY A 36 -7.84 -6.51 -0.48
CA GLY A 36 -9.25 -6.18 -0.51
C GLY A 36 -9.69 -5.46 -1.78
N GLU A 37 -10.99 -5.21 -1.88
CA GLU A 37 -11.63 -4.55 -3.02
C GLU A 37 -11.57 -3.02 -2.88
N GLY A 38 -10.48 -2.42 -3.35
CA GLY A 38 -10.32 -0.97 -3.48
C GLY A 38 -10.90 -0.44 -4.80
N ASN A 39 -11.50 0.75 -4.77
CA ASN A 39 -12.06 1.36 -5.99
C ASN A 39 -11.01 2.14 -6.81
N MET A 40 -10.17 2.94 -6.15
CA MET A 40 -9.39 4.01 -6.81
C MET A 40 -7.99 3.60 -7.27
N ASN A 41 -7.22 2.95 -6.40
CA ASN A 41 -5.81 2.65 -6.63
C ASN A 41 -5.62 1.15 -6.78
N VAL A 42 -4.52 0.77 -7.43
CA VAL A 42 -3.99 -0.56 -7.23
C VAL A 42 -3.45 -0.62 -5.81
N VAL A 43 -3.91 -1.61 -5.06
CA VAL A 43 -3.45 -1.90 -3.70
C VAL A 43 -3.08 -3.37 -3.69
N LEU A 44 -1.80 -3.66 -3.45
CA LEU A 44 -1.26 -5.01 -3.42
C LEU A 44 -0.51 -5.21 -2.12
N ARG A 45 -0.70 -6.37 -1.50
CA ARG A 45 0.15 -6.83 -0.42
C ARG A 45 1.26 -7.67 -1.02
N ILE A 46 2.49 -7.34 -0.64
CA ILE A 46 3.68 -8.10 -0.97
C ILE A 46 4.13 -8.80 0.30
N ARG A 47 4.30 -10.12 0.23
CA ARG A 47 4.96 -10.89 1.29
C ARG A 47 6.33 -11.31 0.81
N THR A 48 7.35 -11.00 1.60
CA THR A 48 8.73 -11.42 1.37
C THR A 48 9.13 -12.47 2.39
N ASN A 49 10.34 -12.99 2.27
CA ASN A 49 10.91 -13.89 3.28
C ASN A 49 11.20 -13.21 4.63
N THR A 50 11.11 -11.88 4.74
CA THR A 50 11.46 -11.14 5.96
C THR A 50 10.33 -10.30 6.53
N ARG A 51 9.39 -9.84 5.70
CA ARG A 51 8.28 -8.95 6.11
C ARG A 51 7.14 -8.96 5.10
N SER A 52 6.09 -8.21 5.41
CA SER A 52 5.05 -7.85 4.45
C SER A 52 4.81 -6.33 4.43
N PHE A 53 4.34 -5.83 3.30
CA PHE A 53 4.03 -4.42 3.11
C PHE A 53 2.94 -4.24 2.04
N ILE A 54 2.30 -3.07 2.06
CA ILE A 54 1.28 -2.69 1.08
C ILE A 54 1.88 -1.73 0.06
N VAL A 55 1.81 -2.09 -1.21
CA VAL A 55 2.14 -1.23 -2.35
C VAL A 55 0.85 -0.61 -2.88
N LYS A 56 0.78 0.73 -2.84
CA LYS A 56 -0.29 1.51 -3.45
C LYS A 56 0.25 2.26 -4.66
N GLN A 57 -0.43 2.15 -5.81
CA GLN A 57 -0.09 2.91 -7.01
C GLN A 57 -1.30 3.65 -7.56
N SER A 58 -1.11 4.94 -7.88
CA SER A 58 -2.09 5.70 -8.66
C SER A 58 -1.90 5.54 -10.16
N ARG A 59 -3.00 5.67 -10.90
CA ARG A 59 -3.09 5.59 -12.36
C ARG A 59 -3.91 6.78 -12.88
N PRO A 60 -3.82 7.20 -14.16
CA PRO A 60 -4.59 8.33 -14.68
C PRO A 60 -6.10 8.05 -14.81
N PHE A 61 -6.57 6.95 -14.22
CA PHE A 61 -7.95 6.50 -14.18
C PHE A 61 -8.27 5.80 -12.84
N VAL A 62 -9.56 5.60 -12.59
CA VAL A 62 -10.06 4.83 -11.44
C VAL A 62 -9.83 3.34 -11.68
N GLN A 63 -9.14 2.65 -10.77
CA GLN A 63 -8.78 1.24 -10.96
C GLN A 63 -10.00 0.33 -11.24
N LYS A 64 -11.13 0.57 -10.57
CA LYS A 64 -12.37 -0.18 -10.78
C LYS A 64 -13.14 0.23 -12.05
N TYR A 65 -13.01 1.49 -12.48
CA TYR A 65 -13.76 2.08 -13.59
C TYR A 65 -12.78 2.81 -14.51
N GLN A 66 -12.12 2.05 -15.39
CA GLN A 66 -10.97 2.54 -16.15
C GLN A 66 -11.33 3.67 -17.14
N ASP A 67 -12.60 3.77 -17.54
CA ASP A 67 -13.10 4.87 -18.39
C ASP A 67 -13.19 6.21 -17.64
N ILE A 68 -13.16 6.18 -16.30
CA ILE A 68 -13.21 7.38 -15.47
C ILE A 68 -11.78 7.87 -15.23
N THR A 69 -11.43 9.00 -15.83
CA THR A 69 -10.15 9.67 -15.61
C THR A 69 -10.01 10.14 -14.16
N ALA A 70 -8.80 10.07 -13.63
CA ALA A 70 -8.50 10.47 -12.26
C ALA A 70 -7.09 11.10 -12.20
N PRO A 71 -6.88 12.17 -11.39
CA PRO A 71 -5.56 12.77 -11.22
C PRO A 71 -4.55 11.74 -10.72
N ILE A 72 -3.42 11.62 -11.41
CA ILE A 72 -2.39 10.61 -11.08
C ILE A 72 -1.63 10.99 -9.80
N GLU A 73 -1.51 12.28 -9.55
CA GLU A 73 -0.87 12.93 -8.39
C GLU A 73 -1.67 12.75 -7.09
N ARG A 74 -2.84 12.09 -7.13
CA ARG A 74 -3.65 11.86 -5.92
C ARG A 74 -2.91 11.05 -4.85
N ILE A 75 -1.96 10.21 -5.24
CA ILE A 75 -1.13 9.47 -4.28
C ILE A 75 -0.22 10.41 -3.49
N ASP A 76 0.17 11.54 -4.08
CA ASP A 76 1.03 12.55 -3.44
C ASP A 76 0.24 13.24 -2.34
N VAL A 77 -1.03 13.56 -2.61
CA VAL A 77 -1.96 14.10 -1.60
C VAL A 77 -2.11 13.12 -0.43
N GLU A 78 -2.26 11.81 -0.72
CA GLU A 78 -2.33 10.78 0.31
C GLU A 78 -1.03 10.68 1.14
N PHE A 79 0.13 10.74 0.48
CA PHE A 79 1.42 10.76 1.15
C PHE A 79 1.59 12.00 2.07
N GLN A 80 1.23 13.19 1.58
CA GLN A 80 1.26 14.41 2.39
C GLN A 80 0.30 14.35 3.57
N PHE A 81 -0.88 13.76 3.39
CA PHE A 81 -1.83 13.52 4.47
C PHE A 81 -1.19 12.69 5.58
N TYR A 82 -0.63 11.51 5.25
CA TYR A 82 0.03 10.66 6.24
C TYR A 82 1.16 11.42 6.96
N LYS A 83 2.04 12.11 6.22
CA LYS A 83 3.11 12.93 6.80
C LYS A 83 2.60 13.97 7.79
N ALA A 84 1.50 14.65 7.46
CA ALA A 84 0.92 15.69 8.30
C ALA A 84 0.33 15.16 9.62
N ILE A 85 0.06 13.86 9.72
CA ILE A 85 -0.56 13.23 10.89
C ILE A 85 0.36 12.27 11.66
N THR A 86 1.52 11.89 11.11
CA THR A 86 2.46 10.95 11.76
C THR A 86 2.99 11.43 13.11
N ASN A 87 3.05 12.74 13.37
CA ASN A 87 3.52 13.30 14.64
C ASN A 87 2.40 13.66 15.62
N LYS A 88 1.19 13.12 15.40
CA LYS A 88 0.02 13.38 16.25
C LYS A 88 -0.34 12.15 17.07
N ALA A 89 -1.23 12.32 18.05
CA ALA A 89 -1.75 11.23 18.87
C ALA A 89 -2.41 10.09 18.06
N ILE A 90 -2.75 10.34 16.79
CA ILE A 90 -3.34 9.35 15.88
C ILE A 90 -2.31 8.37 15.27
N ALA A 91 -1.00 8.64 15.42
CA ALA A 91 0.05 7.84 14.80
C ALA A 91 -0.04 6.32 15.07
N PRO A 92 -0.43 5.83 16.27
CA PRO A 92 -0.61 4.40 16.50
C PRO A 92 -1.78 3.78 15.73
N HIS A 93 -2.71 4.59 15.21
CA HIS A 93 -3.96 4.14 14.59
C HIS A 93 -3.92 4.16 13.06
N ILE A 94 -2.79 4.56 12.47
CA ILE A 94 -2.57 4.62 11.03
C ILE A 94 -1.36 3.76 10.65
N PRO A 95 -1.27 3.25 9.41
CA PRO A 95 -0.08 2.56 8.94
C PRO A 95 1.10 3.53 8.82
N LYS A 96 2.31 3.05 9.11
CA LYS A 96 3.53 3.81 8.83
C LYS A 96 3.78 3.90 7.33
N ILE A 97 4.38 5.01 6.91
CA ILE A 97 4.97 5.13 5.57
C ILE A 97 6.33 4.42 5.59
N LEU A 98 6.52 3.45 4.69
CA LEU A 98 7.79 2.75 4.52
C LEU A 98 8.62 3.37 3.40
N ALA A 99 7.97 3.77 2.30
CA ALA A 99 8.62 4.48 1.19
C ALA A 99 7.60 5.22 0.33
N TYR A 100 8.08 6.19 -0.44
CA TYR A 100 7.31 6.93 -1.42
C TYR A 100 8.19 7.23 -2.63
N ASN A 101 7.66 7.04 -3.83
CA ASN A 101 8.33 7.30 -5.10
C ASN A 101 7.38 8.10 -6.00
N ALA A 102 7.67 9.40 -6.13
CA ALA A 102 6.86 10.32 -6.93
C ALA A 102 6.87 9.96 -8.42
N ASP A 103 8.04 9.57 -8.96
CA ASP A 103 8.21 9.29 -10.39
C ASP A 103 7.31 8.15 -10.89
N ASN A 104 7.03 7.16 -10.04
CA ASN A 104 6.17 6.02 -10.36
C ASN A 104 4.81 6.06 -9.64
N TYR A 105 4.50 7.15 -8.93
CA TYR A 105 3.27 7.32 -8.16
C TYR A 105 3.00 6.17 -7.19
N LEU A 106 4.06 5.72 -6.50
CA LEU A 106 4.03 4.61 -5.55
C LEU A 106 4.12 5.11 -4.11
N LEU A 107 3.26 4.56 -3.26
CA LEU A 107 3.31 4.72 -1.81
C LEU A 107 3.34 3.33 -1.17
N ILE A 108 4.36 3.08 -0.35
CA ILE A 108 4.53 1.82 0.37
C ILE A 108 4.21 2.05 1.84
N LEU A 109 3.29 1.26 2.37
CA LEU A 109 2.77 1.36 3.73
C LEU A 109 3.02 0.07 4.51
N GLU A 110 3.08 0.19 5.83
CA GLU A 110 3.06 -0.94 6.77
C GLU A 110 1.83 -1.81 6.50
N ASP A 111 2.05 -3.13 6.43
CA ASP A 111 0.97 -4.10 6.34
C ASP A 111 0.36 -4.32 7.72
N LEU A 112 -0.96 -4.16 7.81
CA LEU A 112 -1.71 -4.28 9.06
C LEU A 112 -2.22 -5.72 9.30
N GLY A 113 -1.73 -6.69 8.52
CA GLY A 113 -2.15 -8.09 8.59
C GLY A 113 -3.56 -8.31 8.04
N ASP A 114 -4.16 -9.46 8.34
CA ASP A 114 -5.46 -9.89 7.78
C ASP A 114 -6.66 -9.25 8.49
N CYS A 115 -6.54 -7.95 8.72
CA CYS A 115 -7.54 -7.19 9.42
C CYS A 115 -8.78 -6.96 8.55
N LYS A 116 -9.96 -7.15 9.13
CA LYS A 116 -11.22 -6.95 8.41
C LYS A 116 -11.47 -5.45 8.21
N ILE A 117 -11.85 -5.09 6.99
CA ILE A 117 -12.31 -3.73 6.69
C ILE A 117 -13.57 -3.45 7.50
N CYS A 118 -13.50 -2.52 8.46
CA CYS A 118 -14.68 -2.01 9.15
C CYS A 118 -15.55 -1.22 8.16
N ARG A 119 -16.63 -1.83 7.69
CA ARG A 119 -17.78 -1.09 7.16
C ARG A 119 -18.74 -0.78 8.30
N ILE A 120 -19.61 0.21 8.10
CA ILE A 120 -20.51 0.90 9.06
C ILE A 120 -21.19 -0.01 10.12
N SER A 121 -21.29 -1.31 9.90
CA SER A 121 -21.88 -2.30 10.82
C SER A 121 -20.94 -2.86 11.91
N MET A 122 -19.64 -2.51 11.94
CA MET A 122 -18.69 -3.00 12.95
C MET A 122 -18.34 -1.93 13.99
N LYS A 123 -18.13 -2.33 15.26
CA LYS A 123 -17.69 -1.41 16.33
C LYS A 123 -16.34 -0.79 15.95
N ILE A 124 -16.32 0.54 15.78
CA ILE A 124 -15.16 1.34 15.33
C ILE A 124 -13.88 1.04 16.12
N GLU A 125 -14.02 0.73 17.40
CA GLU A 125 -12.91 0.41 18.30
C GLU A 125 -12.13 -0.85 17.91
N GLN A 126 -12.66 -1.76 17.08
CA GLN A 126 -11.96 -3.00 16.70
C GLN A 126 -11.08 -2.87 15.45
N CYS A 127 -11.04 -1.71 14.80
CA CYS A 127 -10.51 -1.58 13.43
C CYS A 127 -9.40 -0.55 13.24
N THR A 128 -8.68 -0.18 14.32
CA THR A 128 -7.50 0.69 14.19
C THR A 128 -6.25 -0.13 13.88
N ALA A 129 -5.24 0.47 13.23
CA ALA A 129 -3.96 -0.19 12.95
C ALA A 129 -3.37 -0.88 14.19
N ARG A 130 -3.42 -0.20 15.34
CA ARG A 130 -3.03 -0.75 16.65
C ARG A 130 -3.77 -2.04 17.03
N ASN A 131 -5.06 -2.13 16.77
CA ASN A 131 -5.87 -3.28 17.18
C ASN A 131 -5.76 -4.43 16.18
N CYS A 132 -5.48 -4.12 14.91
CA CYS A 132 -5.13 -5.09 13.89
C CYS A 132 -3.80 -5.81 14.17
N MET A 133 -2.80 -5.08 14.69
CA MET A 133 -1.47 -5.64 14.99
C MET A 133 -1.43 -6.55 16.24
N ASN A 134 -2.50 -6.60 17.04
CA ASN A 134 -2.61 -7.43 18.25
C ASN A 134 -3.55 -8.65 18.07
N LEU A 135 -4.02 -8.90 16.84
CA LEU A 135 -4.77 -10.09 16.44
C LEU A 135 -3.81 -11.11 15.81
#